data_AF-A0A382NHJ6-F1
#
_entry.id   AF-A0A382NHJ6-F1
#
_cell.length_a   1.000
_cell.length_b   1.000
_cell.length_c   1.000
_cell.angle_alpha   90.00
_cell.angle_beta   90.00
_cell.angle_gamma   90.00
#
_symmetry.space_group_name_H-M   'P 1'
#
loop_
_entity.id
_entity.type
_entity.pdbx_description
1 polymer ?
#
loop_
_entity_poly.entity_id
_entity_poly.type
_entity_poly.pdbx_seq_one_letter_code
_entity_poly.pdbx_strand_id
1 'polypeptide(L)'
;MNKISKIFNSGIIIVSLIFCQTNQDARMLGLNGSYTTLARGYQSIGVNPANLGIYKNWSMNILNLSMGLSNNFFSIANYNAINGAHLEDESSINHYPGGKSQFFDLFGGRGIRLMQTLKLPLPIFNLSTRRFAFTNSLSANIDMGLPNGLLDLLLYGNAFGKDIS
;
A
#
# COMPACT_ATOMS: atom_id res chain seq x y z
N MET A 1 12.03 -7.56 22.49
CA MET A 1 11.61 -6.66 21.39
C MET A 1 12.52 -5.43 21.37
N ASN A 2 13.43 -5.35 20.40
CA ASN A 2 14.52 -4.36 20.38
C ASN A 2 14.02 -2.91 20.18
N LYS A 3 14.74 -1.95 20.78
CA LYS A 3 14.44 -0.50 20.71
C LYS A 3 14.33 0.00 19.26
N ILE A 4 15.12 -0.57 18.36
CA ILE A 4 15.12 -0.29 16.91
C ILE A 4 13.81 -0.75 16.24
N SER A 5 13.32 -1.94 16.59
CA SER A 5 12.04 -2.46 16.08
C SER A 5 10.87 -1.58 16.53
N LYS A 6 10.90 -1.04 17.75
CA LYS A 6 9.88 -0.10 18.23
C LYS A 6 9.88 1.20 17.42
N ILE A 7 11.05 1.78 17.14
CA ILE A 7 11.19 3.01 16.35
C ILE A 7 10.71 2.80 14.91
N PHE A 8 11.10 1.70 14.28
CA PHE A 8 10.68 1.35 12.92
C PHE A 8 9.16 1.15 12.83
N ASN A 9 8.58 0.41 13.77
CA ASN A 9 7.13 0.19 13.82
C ASN A 9 6.36 1.50 14.09
N SER A 10 6.84 2.36 14.99
CA SER A 10 6.23 3.68 15.19
C SER A 10 6.33 4.57 13.96
N GLY A 11 7.43 4.48 13.19
CA GLY A 11 7.60 5.20 11.93
C GLY A 11 6.57 4.76 10.88
N ILE A 12 6.34 3.45 10.73
CA ILE A 12 5.33 2.92 9.80
C ILE A 12 3.92 3.37 10.20
N ILE A 13 3.59 3.37 11.50
CA ILE A 13 2.28 3.83 11.99
C ILE A 13 2.09 5.32 11.72
N ILE A 14 3.11 6.14 11.96
CA ILE A 14 3.05 7.59 11.70
C ILE A 14 2.89 7.86 10.19
N VAL A 15 3.64 7.15 9.34
CA VAL A 15 3.51 7.24 7.88
C VAL A 15 2.11 6.85 7.41
N SER A 16 1.53 5.77 7.94
CA SER A 16 0.16 5.33 7.58
C SER A 16 -0.95 6.22 8.14
N LEU A 17 -0.69 7.01 9.20
CA LEU A 17 -1.59 8.07 9.66
C LEU A 17 -1.53 9.32 8.79
N ILE A 18 -0.36 9.63 8.21
CA ILE A 18 -0.16 10.83 7.38
C ILE A 18 -0.63 10.59 5.94
N PHE A 19 -0.45 9.38 5.40
CA PHE A 19 -0.86 9.05 4.04
C PHE A 19 -2.24 8.38 4.02
N CYS A 20 -3.23 9.13 3.51
CA CYS A 20 -4.63 8.74 3.53
C CYS A 20 -4.89 7.54 2.60
N GLN A 21 -5.64 6.55 3.09
CA GLN A 21 -6.17 5.42 2.31
C GLN A 21 -6.86 5.92 1.03
N THR A 22 -6.94 5.05 0.01
CA THR A 22 -7.45 5.33 -1.34
C THR A 22 -8.95 5.69 -1.43
N ASN A 23 -9.60 5.89 -0.30
CA ASN A 23 -11.01 6.23 -0.16
C ASN A 23 -11.27 7.71 -0.47
N GLN A 24 -12.43 8.00 -1.06
CA GLN A 24 -12.79 9.33 -1.59
C GLN A 24 -12.85 10.44 -0.54
N ASP A 25 -13.21 10.13 0.73
CA ASP A 25 -13.35 11.14 1.78
C ASP A 25 -13.24 10.55 3.20
N ALA A 26 -12.85 11.38 4.18
CA ALA A 26 -12.70 11.00 5.59
C ALA A 26 -14.02 10.52 6.22
N ARG A 27 -15.16 11.10 5.81
CA ARG A 27 -16.48 10.68 6.28
C ARG A 27 -16.83 9.26 5.83
N MET A 28 -16.42 8.89 4.62
CA MET A 28 -16.64 7.53 4.11
C MET A 28 -15.78 6.51 4.86
N LEU A 29 -14.54 6.87 5.19
CA LEU A 29 -13.65 6.07 6.03
C LEU A 29 -14.21 5.85 7.43
N GLY A 30 -14.66 6.92 8.10
CA GLY A 30 -15.21 6.85 9.45
C GLY A 30 -16.52 6.05 9.54
N LEU A 31 -17.26 5.94 8.44
CA LEU A 31 -18.52 5.19 8.35
C LEU A 31 -18.34 3.80 7.74
N ASN A 32 -17.10 3.36 7.48
CA ASN A 32 -16.79 2.06 6.87
C ASN A 32 -17.62 1.77 5.61
N GLY A 33 -17.82 2.78 4.75
CA GLY A 33 -18.61 2.63 3.52
C GLY A 33 -20.13 2.81 3.67
N SER A 34 -20.67 2.96 4.89
CA SER A 34 -22.08 3.35 5.13
C SER A 34 -22.30 4.85 4.89
N TYR A 35 -22.00 5.32 3.68
CA TYR A 35 -21.94 6.74 3.32
C TYR A 35 -22.97 7.19 2.26
N THR A 36 -23.75 6.26 1.68
CA THR A 36 -24.57 6.49 0.48
C THR A 36 -25.65 7.58 0.63
N THR A 37 -26.27 7.72 1.80
CA THR A 37 -27.26 8.76 2.08
C THR A 37 -26.65 10.05 2.62
N LEU A 38 -25.39 9.98 3.07
CA LEU A 38 -24.67 11.08 3.72
C LEU A 38 -23.68 11.78 2.78
N ALA A 39 -23.45 11.23 1.60
CA ALA A 39 -22.60 11.80 0.56
C ALA A 39 -23.16 13.14 0.06
N ARG A 40 -22.33 14.18 0.04
CA ARG A 40 -22.73 15.55 -0.31
C ARG A 40 -21.71 16.21 -1.23
N GLY A 41 -22.14 17.23 -1.96
CA GLY A 41 -21.25 18.00 -2.82
C GLY A 41 -20.59 17.15 -3.91
N TYR A 42 -19.36 17.49 -4.29
CA TYR A 42 -18.64 16.82 -5.38
C TYR A 42 -18.36 15.34 -5.08
N GLN A 43 -18.23 14.96 -3.80
CA GLN A 43 -17.99 13.57 -3.38
C GLN A 43 -19.20 12.65 -3.58
N SER A 44 -20.40 13.22 -3.79
CA SER A 44 -21.60 12.42 -4.03
C SER A 44 -21.63 11.72 -5.38
N ILE A 45 -20.88 12.20 -6.39
CA ILE A 45 -20.91 11.66 -7.76
C ILE A 45 -20.50 10.18 -7.80
N GLY A 46 -19.48 9.80 -7.04
CA GLY A 46 -18.96 8.43 -6.99
C GLY A 46 -19.67 7.50 -6.01
N VAL A 47 -20.66 8.00 -5.26
CA VAL A 47 -21.34 7.24 -4.18
C VAL A 47 -22.85 7.21 -4.41
N ASN A 48 -23.49 8.38 -4.52
CA ASN A 48 -24.91 8.55 -4.80
C ASN A 48 -25.18 9.95 -5.37
N PRO A 49 -25.20 10.13 -6.70
CA PRO A 49 -25.39 11.44 -7.33
C PRO A 49 -26.78 12.05 -7.07
N ALA A 50 -27.79 11.27 -6.68
CA ALA A 50 -29.12 11.79 -6.35
C ALA A 50 -29.10 12.77 -5.16
N ASN A 51 -28.10 12.64 -4.29
CA ASN A 51 -27.93 13.52 -3.14
C ASN A 51 -27.64 14.99 -3.53
N LEU A 52 -27.20 15.28 -4.76
CA LEU A 52 -27.08 16.65 -5.28
C LEU A 52 -28.45 17.36 -5.36
N GLY A 53 -29.52 16.61 -5.64
CA GLY A 53 -30.87 17.15 -5.68
C GLY A 53 -31.41 17.52 -4.30
N ILE A 54 -31.00 16.77 -3.28
CA ILE A 54 -31.43 16.92 -1.87
C ILE A 54 -30.59 17.99 -1.17
N TYR A 55 -29.26 17.87 -1.25
CA TYR A 55 -28.30 18.75 -0.59
C TYR A 55 -27.70 19.75 -1.58
N LYS A 56 -28.35 20.91 -1.71
CA LYS A 56 -28.02 21.97 -2.68
C LYS A 56 -26.85 22.85 -2.24
N ASN A 57 -25.75 22.24 -1.81
CA ASN A 57 -24.58 22.96 -1.31
C ASN A 57 -23.59 23.24 -2.44
N TRP A 58 -22.90 24.37 -2.34
CA TRP A 58 -21.69 24.60 -3.12
C TRP A 58 -20.51 23.94 -2.39
N SER A 59 -19.71 23.17 -3.12
CA SER A 59 -18.52 22.51 -2.56
C SER A 59 -17.44 22.42 -3.62
N MET A 60 -16.19 22.57 -3.19
CA MET A 60 -15.05 22.57 -4.08
C MET A 60 -13.86 21.91 -3.38
N ASN A 61 -13.11 21.10 -4.11
CA ASN A 61 -11.85 20.54 -3.62
C ASN A 61 -10.71 21.51 -3.93
N ILE A 62 -10.04 21.98 -2.88
CA ILE A 62 -8.83 22.80 -3.01
C ILE A 62 -7.62 21.90 -3.23
N LEU A 63 -7.47 20.87 -2.40
CA LEU A 63 -6.42 19.87 -2.50
C LEU A 63 -6.94 18.56 -1.88
N ASN A 64 -6.71 17.44 -2.56
CA ASN A 64 -6.89 16.12 -1.99
C ASN A 64 -5.78 15.20 -2.53
N LEU A 65 -5.12 14.50 -1.62
CA LEU A 65 -4.00 13.63 -1.90
C LEU A 65 -4.23 12.33 -1.14
N SER A 66 -4.24 11.23 -1.86
CA SER A 66 -4.25 9.90 -1.25
C SER A 66 -3.08 9.08 -1.80
N MET A 67 -2.43 8.35 -0.91
CA MET A 67 -1.30 7.51 -1.24
C MET A 67 -1.44 6.17 -0.50
N GLY A 68 -1.45 5.07 -1.24
CA GLY A 68 -1.29 3.73 -0.73
C GLY A 68 0.13 3.24 -0.99
N LEU A 69 0.75 2.61 -0.01
CA LEU A 69 2.00 1.87 -0.17
C LEU A 69 1.77 0.44 0.32
N SER A 70 2.14 -0.53 -0.49
CA SER A 70 2.10 -1.95 -0.13
C SER A 70 3.35 -2.67 -0.62
N ASN A 71 3.60 -3.83 0.00
CA ASN A 71 4.69 -4.70 -0.38
C ASN A 71 4.23 -6.15 -0.33
N ASN A 72 5.00 -7.04 -0.96
CA ASN A 72 4.75 -8.48 -0.88
C ASN A 72 5.55 -9.21 0.21
N PHE A 73 6.69 -8.68 0.66
CA PHE A 73 7.61 -9.42 1.55
C PHE A 73 7.66 -8.95 3.02
N PHE A 74 7.68 -7.64 3.27
CA PHE A 74 7.72 -7.11 4.63
C PHE A 74 6.39 -7.37 5.36
N SER A 75 6.42 -8.29 6.32
CA SER A 75 5.31 -8.58 7.22
C SER A 75 5.88 -8.91 8.60
N ILE A 76 5.08 -8.71 9.66
CA ILE A 76 5.49 -9.07 11.03
C ILE A 76 5.74 -10.59 11.13
N ALA A 77 4.91 -11.39 10.45
CA ALA A 77 5.08 -12.84 10.39
C ALA A 77 6.43 -13.22 9.77
N ASN A 78 6.77 -12.65 8.61
CA ASN A 78 8.03 -12.91 7.93
C ASN A 78 9.22 -12.41 8.76
N TYR A 79 9.12 -11.21 9.32
CA TYR A 79 10.14 -10.65 10.21
C TYR A 79 10.41 -11.59 11.40
N ASN A 80 9.36 -12.06 12.08
CA ASN A 80 9.52 -12.95 13.23
C ASN A 80 10.09 -14.33 12.83
N ALA A 81 9.77 -14.82 11.64
CA ALA A 81 10.26 -16.11 11.15
C ALA A 81 11.76 -16.07 10.78
N ILE A 82 12.26 -14.92 10.30
CA ILE A 82 13.62 -14.77 9.78
C ILE A 82 14.56 -14.17 10.84
N ASN A 83 14.04 -13.37 11.78
CA ASN A 83 14.86 -12.61 12.71
C ASN A 83 15.68 -13.53 13.64
N GLY A 84 17.00 -13.50 13.48
CA GLY A 84 17.94 -14.32 14.25
C GLY A 84 18.11 -15.76 13.74
N ALA A 85 17.49 -16.10 12.59
CA ALA A 85 17.62 -17.40 11.98
C ALA A 85 18.87 -17.49 11.09
N HIS A 86 19.51 -18.66 11.07
CA HIS A 86 20.60 -18.99 10.17
C HIS A 86 20.05 -19.72 8.94
N LEU A 87 20.38 -19.22 7.74
CA LEU A 87 19.89 -19.78 6.48
C LEU A 87 20.77 -20.90 5.90
N GLU A 88 22.01 -21.03 6.39
CA GLU A 88 23.05 -21.93 5.83
C GLU A 88 23.47 -23.02 6.79
N ASP A 89 23.58 -22.70 8.08
CA ASP A 89 24.10 -23.65 9.08
C ASP A 89 22.96 -24.50 9.65
N GLU A 90 22.80 -25.70 9.12
CA GLU A 90 21.84 -26.72 9.57
C GLU A 90 22.11 -27.18 11.01
N SER A 91 23.32 -27.00 11.53
CA SER A 91 23.68 -27.41 12.90
C SER A 91 23.34 -26.36 13.96
N SER A 92 22.98 -25.16 13.53
CA SER A 92 22.67 -24.05 14.43
C SER A 92 21.28 -24.24 15.09
N ILE A 93 21.19 -23.88 16.37
CA ILE A 93 19.94 -23.97 17.15
C ILE A 93 18.81 -23.13 16.52
N ASN A 94 19.16 -22.08 15.78
CA ASN A 94 18.22 -21.17 15.12
C ASN A 94 18.22 -21.37 13.59
N HIS A 95 18.42 -22.59 13.10
CA HIS A 95 18.34 -22.85 11.65
C HIS A 95 16.93 -22.56 11.11
N TYR A 96 16.85 -21.83 10.00
CA TYR A 96 15.58 -21.59 9.32
C TYR A 96 15.16 -22.88 8.59
N PRO A 97 13.98 -23.46 8.89
CA PRO A 97 13.55 -24.70 8.25
C PRO A 97 13.55 -24.54 6.73
N GLY A 98 14.25 -25.43 6.02
CA GLY A 98 14.37 -25.38 4.55
C GLY A 98 15.37 -24.37 3.99
N GLY A 99 16.23 -23.81 4.84
CA GLY A 99 17.41 -23.03 4.46
C GLY A 99 17.15 -21.87 3.51
N LYS A 100 18.09 -21.60 2.61
CA LYS A 100 17.97 -20.54 1.60
C LYS A 100 16.79 -20.74 0.63
N SER A 101 16.42 -21.98 0.31
CA SER A 101 15.32 -22.28 -0.63
C SER A 101 13.95 -21.84 -0.12
N GLN A 102 13.58 -22.23 1.10
CA GLN A 102 12.29 -21.80 1.66
C GLN A 102 12.26 -20.29 1.91
N PHE A 103 13.40 -19.69 2.25
CA PHE A 103 13.51 -18.23 2.34
C PHE A 103 13.26 -17.55 0.98
N PHE A 104 13.81 -18.10 -0.11
CA PHE A 104 13.57 -17.60 -1.46
C PHE A 104 12.10 -17.73 -1.87
N ASP A 105 11.44 -18.81 -1.47
CA ASP A 105 10.02 -19.04 -1.74
C ASP A 105 9.10 -18.01 -1.07
N LEU A 106 9.54 -17.36 0.03
CA LEU A 106 8.79 -16.26 0.67
C LEU A 106 8.57 -15.06 -0.27
N PHE A 107 9.42 -14.88 -1.30
CA PHE A 107 9.24 -13.84 -2.31
C PHE A 107 8.19 -14.23 -3.38
N GLY A 108 7.74 -15.49 -3.38
CA GLY A 108 6.66 -16.00 -4.22
C GLY A 108 6.93 -15.86 -5.73
N GLY A 109 8.20 -15.98 -6.13
CA GLY A 109 8.65 -15.87 -7.53
C GLY A 109 8.52 -14.46 -8.14
N ARG A 110 8.08 -13.47 -7.36
CA ARG A 110 7.84 -12.09 -7.82
C ARG A 110 8.97 -11.13 -7.44
N GLY A 111 9.98 -11.62 -6.74
CA GLY A 111 11.01 -10.80 -6.12
C GLY A 111 10.45 -9.93 -4.99
N ILE A 112 11.13 -8.83 -4.66
CA ILE A 112 10.62 -7.85 -3.69
C ILE A 112 9.91 -6.76 -4.47
N ARG A 113 8.60 -6.63 -4.28
CA ARG A 113 7.76 -5.62 -4.92
C ARG A 113 7.31 -4.58 -3.89
N LEU A 114 7.45 -3.32 -4.27
CA LEU A 114 6.92 -2.14 -3.61
C LEU A 114 5.90 -1.52 -4.57
N MET A 115 4.64 -1.66 -4.20
CA MET A 115 3.51 -1.17 -4.97
C MET A 115 3.01 0.11 -4.31
N GLN A 116 3.01 1.21 -5.04
CA GLN A 116 2.55 2.51 -4.60
C GLN A 116 1.37 2.95 -5.46
N THR A 117 0.25 3.27 -4.83
CA THR A 117 -0.92 3.86 -5.48
C THR A 117 -0.99 5.33 -5.09
N LEU A 118 -0.92 6.23 -6.06
CA LEU A 118 -1.11 7.67 -5.87
C LEU A 118 -2.44 8.09 -6.49
N LYS A 119 -3.31 8.73 -5.71
CA LYS A 119 -4.53 9.38 -6.19
C LYS A 119 -4.41 10.88 -5.95
N LEU A 120 -4.32 11.64 -7.03
CA LEU A 120 -4.12 13.08 -7.02
C LEU A 120 -5.19 13.76 -7.88
N PRO A 121 -6.44 13.88 -7.40
CA PRO A 121 -7.42 14.72 -8.07
C PRO A 121 -6.82 16.12 -8.31
N LEU A 122 -6.95 16.64 -9.53
CA LEU A 122 -6.42 17.97 -9.84
C LEU A 122 -7.09 19.01 -8.90
N PRO A 123 -6.29 19.84 -8.20
CA PRO A 123 -6.78 20.95 -7.37
C PRO A 123 -7.81 21.77 -8.13
N ILE A 124 -8.88 22.24 -7.48
CA ILE A 124 -9.85 23.22 -8.02
C ILE A 124 -10.78 22.61 -9.10
N PHE A 125 -10.46 21.46 -9.69
CA PHE A 125 -11.27 20.78 -10.71
C PHE A 125 -12.32 19.83 -10.16
N ASN A 126 -12.47 19.69 -8.85
CA ASN A 126 -13.64 18.99 -8.29
C ASN A 126 -14.56 20.02 -7.64
N LEU A 127 -15.73 20.23 -8.23
CA LEU A 127 -16.69 21.22 -7.78
C LEU A 127 -18.11 20.72 -7.95
N SER A 128 -19.00 21.19 -7.08
CA SER A 128 -20.42 20.90 -7.12
C SER A 128 -21.19 22.15 -6.77
N THR A 129 -22.25 22.41 -7.51
CA THR A 129 -23.19 23.50 -7.30
C THR A 129 -24.62 23.01 -7.56
N ARG A 130 -25.45 23.01 -6.51
CA ARG A 130 -26.86 22.60 -6.60
C ARG A 130 -26.99 21.22 -7.29
N ARG A 131 -27.44 21.18 -8.54
CA ARG A 131 -27.70 19.95 -9.33
C ARG A 131 -26.57 19.57 -10.28
N PHE A 132 -25.53 20.40 -10.36
CA PHE A 132 -24.39 20.20 -11.24
C PHE A 132 -23.18 19.85 -10.40
N ALA A 133 -22.43 18.86 -10.84
CA ALA A 133 -21.16 18.52 -10.21
C ALA A 133 -20.19 18.02 -11.27
N PHE A 134 -18.92 18.35 -11.07
CA PHE A 134 -17.81 18.01 -11.95
C PHE A 134 -16.68 17.48 -11.07
N THR A 135 -16.16 16.30 -11.41
CA THR A 135 -15.08 15.66 -10.68
C THR A 135 -14.04 15.06 -11.61
N ASN A 136 -12.78 15.12 -11.21
CA ASN A 136 -11.65 14.46 -11.83
C ASN A 136 -10.92 13.60 -10.80
N SER A 137 -10.51 12.40 -11.21
CA SER A 137 -9.71 11.49 -10.40
C SER A 137 -8.52 11.01 -11.20
N LEU A 138 -7.34 11.58 -10.96
CA LEU A 138 -6.09 11.05 -11.48
C LEU A 138 -5.56 9.99 -10.53
N SER A 139 -5.27 8.80 -11.04
CA SER A 139 -4.61 7.72 -10.30
C SER A 139 -3.39 7.22 -11.05
N ALA A 140 -2.27 7.10 -10.34
CA ALA A 140 -1.05 6.47 -10.82
C ALA A 140 -0.74 5.27 -9.92
N ASN A 141 -0.58 4.10 -10.54
CA ASN A 141 -0.10 2.90 -9.86
C ASN A 141 1.34 2.68 -10.29
N ILE A 142 2.25 2.73 -9.32
CA ILE A 142 3.68 2.55 -9.49
C ILE A 142 4.02 1.20 -8.86
N ASP A 143 4.64 0.31 -9.61
CA ASP A 143 5.11 -0.97 -9.10
C ASP A 143 6.60 -1.08 -9.40
N MET A 144 7.40 -1.00 -8.34
CA MET A 144 8.86 -0.99 -8.38
C MET A 144 9.38 -2.11 -7.50
N GLY A 145 10.53 -2.69 -7.84
CA GLY A 145 11.02 -3.79 -7.04
C GLY A 145 12.30 -4.42 -7.56
N LEU A 146 12.87 -5.28 -6.72
CA LEU A 146 13.98 -6.14 -7.12
C LEU A 146 13.40 -7.39 -7.80
N PRO A 147 13.83 -7.70 -9.05
CA PRO A 147 13.36 -8.89 -9.75
C PRO A 147 13.88 -10.16 -9.09
N ASN A 148 13.19 -11.27 -9.34
CA ASN A 148 13.49 -12.56 -8.71
C ASN A 148 14.93 -13.03 -9.00
N GLY A 149 15.40 -12.92 -10.25
CA GLY A 149 16.77 -13.30 -10.61
C GLY A 149 17.86 -12.48 -9.92
N LEU A 150 17.58 -11.21 -9.56
CA LEU A 150 18.53 -10.43 -8.76
C LEU A 150 18.57 -10.92 -7.31
N LEU A 151 17.44 -11.38 -6.76
CA LEU A 151 17.42 -12.01 -5.43
C LEU A 151 18.09 -13.39 -5.44
N ASP A 152 17.90 -14.17 -6.50
CA ASP A 152 18.57 -15.46 -6.69
C ASP A 152 20.09 -15.25 -6.69
N LEU A 153 20.57 -14.27 -7.47
CA LEU A 153 21.98 -13.87 -7.46
C LEU A 153 22.48 -13.40 -6.09
N LEU A 154 21.69 -12.61 -5.34
CA LEU A 154 22.08 -12.12 -4.02
C LEU A 154 22.14 -13.24 -2.97
N LEU A 155 21.25 -14.24 -3.07
CA LEU A 155 21.16 -15.32 -2.10
C LEU A 155 22.12 -16.46 -2.41
N TYR A 156 22.25 -16.84 -3.67
CA TYR A 156 23.03 -18.01 -4.09
C TYR A 156 24.36 -17.65 -4.77
N GLY A 157 24.56 -16.38 -5.13
CA GLY A 157 25.71 -15.97 -5.92
C GLY A 157 25.63 -16.42 -7.37
N ASN A 158 26.72 -16.22 -8.11
CA ASN A 158 26.83 -16.66 -9.50
C ASN A 158 27.45 -18.07 -9.55
N ALA A 159 26.61 -19.11 -9.52
CA ALA A 159 27.07 -20.49 -9.63
C ALA A 159 27.33 -20.87 -11.11
N PHE A 160 28.50 -21.45 -11.38
CA PHE A 160 28.84 -21.90 -12.74
C PHE A 160 27.84 -22.94 -13.25
N GLY A 161 27.23 -22.67 -14.41
CA GLY A 161 26.32 -23.61 -15.10
C GLY A 161 24.87 -23.60 -14.64
N LYS A 162 24.45 -22.61 -13.83
CA LYS A 162 23.04 -22.43 -13.44
C LYS A 162 22.50 -21.13 -14.02
N ASP A 163 21.38 -21.20 -14.74
CA ASP A 163 20.71 -20.01 -15.25
C ASP A 163 19.97 -19.28 -14.11
N ILE A 164 20.13 -17.96 -14.05
CA ILE A 164 19.37 -17.08 -13.16
C ILE A 164 17.90 -17.07 -13.59
N SER A 165 16.99 -17.40 -12.68
CA SER A 165 15.53 -17.48 -12.94
C SER A 165 14.78 -16.16 -12.72
#